data_AF-A0A9D7D530-F1
#
_entry.id   AF-A0A9D7D530-F1
#
_cell.length_a   1.000
_cell.length_b   1.000
_cell.length_c   1.000
_cell.angle_alpha   90.00
_cell.angle_beta   90.00
_cell.angle_gamma   90.00
#
_symmetry.space_group_name_H-M   'P 1'
#
loop_
_entity.id
_entity.type
_entity.pdbx_description
1 polymer ?
#
loop_
_entity_poly.entity_id
_entity_poly.type
_entity_poly.pdbx_seq_one_letter_code
_entity_poly.pdbx_strand_id
1 'polypeptide(L)'
;MHLRGDRVRALINQVFPGAAPFALIYPAILAASLFAGWQSGLIVLAISELLAWYFVLPVVRSFTMANAAADGPRLVVIFLSGLIVIFLASAFRGAVRSAARLRNAQLSERDLLLREIEHRTKNNFAMVSGLIDMQRRRADNEEVKTALTGVLARIESFSRAHTHLHHAGGDVSAVEMRNYITDLGEALAQALTLQGDVTLSSDADDTIMDRDRAVTIGLLINELAQRTRRGQSGQGCVAETALALTPAARKAA
;
A
#
# COMPACT_ATOMS: atom_id res chain seq x y z
N MET A 1 37.40 16.92 -27.61
CA MET A 1 36.15 16.95 -26.79
C MET A 1 35.92 18.31 -26.12
N HIS A 2 36.17 19.45 -26.81
CA HIS A 2 36.03 20.81 -26.23
C HIS A 2 34.76 21.55 -26.65
N LEU A 3 34.06 21.11 -27.71
CA LEU A 3 33.01 21.91 -28.37
C LEU A 3 31.61 21.88 -27.69
N ARG A 4 31.37 20.98 -26.72
CA ARG A 4 30.07 20.85 -26.03
C ARG A 4 29.94 21.75 -24.80
N GLY A 5 31.04 21.99 -24.07
CA GLY A 5 31.04 22.82 -22.86
C GLY A 5 30.82 24.30 -23.14
N ASP A 6 31.39 24.81 -24.24
CA ASP A 6 31.29 26.22 -24.62
C ASP A 6 29.86 26.65 -24.95
N ARG A 7 29.05 25.75 -25.53
CA ARG A 7 27.64 26.03 -25.84
C ARG A 7 26.77 26.11 -24.59
N VAL A 8 27.00 25.22 -23.62
CA VAL A 8 26.29 25.24 -22.33
C VAL A 8 26.69 26.50 -21.54
N ARG A 9 27.99 26.82 -21.53
CA ARG A 9 28.50 28.05 -20.91
C ARG A 9 27.88 29.29 -21.53
N ALA A 10 27.82 29.37 -22.86
CA ALA A 10 27.23 30.49 -23.58
C ALA A 10 25.73 30.66 -23.26
N LEU A 11 24.99 29.56 -23.21
CA LEU A 11 23.56 29.56 -22.88
C LEU A 11 23.29 30.01 -21.44
N ILE A 12 24.05 29.49 -20.48
CA ILE A 12 23.90 29.90 -19.07
C ILE A 12 24.32 31.35 -18.88
N ASN A 13 25.37 31.82 -19.57
CA ASN A 13 25.85 33.20 -19.46
C ASN A 13 24.88 34.22 -20.08
N GLN A 14 24.00 33.79 -20.99
CA GLN A 14 22.92 34.60 -21.56
C GLN A 14 21.80 34.86 -20.55
N VAL A 15 21.55 33.90 -19.64
CA VAL A 15 20.51 34.00 -18.59
C VAL A 15 21.08 34.59 -17.29
N PHE A 16 22.33 34.27 -16.96
CA PHE A 16 23.01 34.71 -15.73
C PHE A 16 24.44 35.20 -16.04
N PRO A 17 24.61 36.50 -16.37
CA PRO A 17 25.91 37.04 -16.76
C PRO A 17 26.93 36.91 -15.62
N GLY A 18 28.05 36.22 -15.88
CA GLY A 18 29.13 36.01 -14.93
C GLY A 18 28.93 34.89 -13.91
N ALA A 19 27.75 34.23 -13.88
CA ALA A 19 27.46 33.10 -12.98
C ALA A 19 27.62 31.73 -13.65
N ALA A 20 27.75 31.70 -14.98
CA ALA A 20 27.82 30.47 -15.77
C ALA A 20 28.83 29.40 -15.30
N PRO A 21 30.04 29.77 -14.82
CA PRO A 21 30.99 28.77 -14.34
C PRO A 21 30.57 28.05 -13.07
N PHE A 22 29.70 28.66 -12.25
CA PHE A 22 29.35 28.17 -10.91
C PHE A 22 27.94 27.58 -10.82
N ALA A 23 27.11 27.78 -11.85
CA ALA A 23 25.70 27.38 -11.86
C ALA A 23 25.48 25.87 -11.58
N LEU A 24 26.44 25.01 -11.96
CA LEU A 24 26.35 23.56 -11.75
C LEU A 24 26.83 23.09 -10.37
N ILE A 25 27.46 23.96 -9.57
CA ILE A 25 27.98 23.61 -8.25
C ILE A 25 26.82 23.32 -7.28
N TYR A 26 25.79 24.18 -7.26
CA TYR A 26 24.68 24.02 -6.33
C TYR A 26 23.83 22.77 -6.57
N PRO A 27 23.41 22.43 -7.82
CA PRO A 27 22.72 21.17 -8.07
C PRO A 27 23.54 19.93 -7.70
N ALA A 28 24.86 19.96 -7.92
CA ALA A 28 25.75 18.86 -7.55
C ALA A 28 25.85 18.67 -6.03
N ILE A 29 26.06 19.77 -5.28
CA ILE A 29 26.07 19.75 -3.81
C ILE A 29 24.72 19.27 -3.27
N LEU A 30 23.62 19.78 -3.82
CA LEU A 30 22.26 19.40 -3.42
C LEU A 30 22.03 17.90 -3.62
N ALA A 31 22.36 17.37 -4.79
CA ALA A 31 22.18 15.95 -5.09
C ALA A 31 23.01 15.05 -4.16
N ALA A 32 24.31 15.35 -3.98
CA ALA A 32 25.16 14.61 -3.06
C ALA A 32 24.60 14.67 -1.62
N SER A 33 24.22 15.87 -1.17
CA SER A 33 23.65 16.11 0.15
C SER A 33 22.26 15.50 0.34
N LEU A 34 21.53 15.15 -0.73
CA LEU A 34 20.19 14.55 -0.66
C LEU A 34 20.19 13.02 -0.77
N PHE A 35 21.12 12.44 -1.54
CA PHE A 35 21.24 10.98 -1.67
C PHE A 35 22.29 10.35 -0.73
N ALA A 36 23.50 10.90 -0.64
CA ALA A 36 24.62 10.26 0.06
C ALA A 36 24.88 10.82 1.48
N GLY A 37 24.65 12.11 1.72
CA GLY A 37 24.63 12.69 3.08
C GLY A 37 25.35 14.01 3.14
N TRP A 38 25.28 14.68 4.30
CA TRP A 38 25.93 15.97 4.49
C TRP A 38 27.45 15.90 4.27
N GLN A 39 28.09 14.78 4.65
CA GLN A 39 29.51 14.52 4.42
C GLN A 39 29.87 14.52 2.93
N SER A 40 29.07 13.86 2.09
CA SER A 40 29.29 13.86 0.64
C SER A 40 29.06 15.25 0.03
N GLY A 41 28.10 16.02 0.57
CA GLY A 41 27.87 17.41 0.19
C GLY A 41 29.10 18.29 0.44
N LEU A 42 29.74 18.14 1.60
CA LEU A 42 30.97 18.86 1.94
C LEU A 42 32.15 18.50 1.04
N ILE A 43 32.30 17.21 0.71
CA ILE A 43 33.35 16.75 -0.22
C ILE A 43 33.13 17.38 -1.60
N VAL A 44 31.90 17.36 -2.10
CA VAL A 44 31.56 17.97 -3.40
C VAL A 44 31.75 19.48 -3.37
N LEU A 45 31.38 20.16 -2.28
CA LEU A 45 31.60 21.59 -2.09
C LEU A 45 33.10 21.91 -2.17
N ALA A 46 33.93 21.22 -1.37
CA ALA A 46 35.38 21.46 -1.33
C ALA A 46 36.05 21.21 -2.69
N ILE A 47 35.72 20.10 -3.36
CA ILE A 47 36.26 19.78 -4.68
C ILE A 47 35.80 20.82 -5.72
N SER A 48 34.53 21.19 -5.71
CA SER A 48 33.98 22.16 -6.66
C SER A 48 34.59 23.54 -6.49
N GLU A 49 34.84 23.95 -5.24
CA GLU A 49 35.46 25.25 -4.94
C GLU A 49 36.93 25.29 -5.33
N LEU A 50 37.69 24.21 -5.08
CA LEU A 50 39.07 24.09 -5.52
C LEU A 50 39.20 24.08 -7.06
N LEU A 51 38.32 23.34 -7.74
CA LEU A 51 38.29 23.31 -9.20
C LEU A 51 37.88 24.67 -9.78
N ALA A 52 36.92 25.34 -9.16
CA ALA A 52 36.49 26.67 -9.59
C ALA A 52 37.61 27.70 -9.39
N TRP A 53 38.33 27.66 -8.26
CA TRP A 53 39.51 28.49 -8.06
C TRP A 53 40.53 28.28 -9.19
N TYR A 54 40.91 27.03 -9.45
CA TYR A 54 41.99 26.71 -10.39
C TYR A 54 41.66 27.00 -11.87
N PHE A 55 40.41 26.80 -12.29
CA PHE A 55 40.00 26.90 -13.70
C PHE A 55 39.21 28.16 -14.07
N VAL A 56 38.48 28.77 -13.13
CA VAL A 56 37.52 29.85 -13.43
C VAL A 56 38.06 31.23 -13.10
N LEU A 57 38.89 31.36 -12.06
CA LEU A 57 39.48 32.65 -11.73
C LEU A 57 40.41 33.15 -12.87
N PRO A 58 40.51 34.48 -13.07
CA PRO A 58 41.14 35.10 -14.24
C PRO A 58 42.61 34.72 -14.45
N VAL A 59 43.33 34.28 -13.40
CA VAL A 59 44.67 33.69 -13.53
C VAL A 59 44.56 32.16 -13.62
N VAL A 60 44.24 31.68 -14.81
CA VAL A 60 43.99 30.25 -15.06
C VAL A 60 45.23 29.41 -14.72
N ARG A 61 45.00 28.25 -14.09
CA ARG A 61 46.05 27.30 -13.63
C ARG A 61 46.95 27.81 -12.51
N SER A 62 46.43 28.72 -11.70
CA SER A 62 47.16 29.23 -10.54
C SER A 62 46.22 29.41 -9.36
N PHE A 63 46.79 29.46 -8.15
CA PHE A 63 46.05 29.86 -6.96
C PHE A 63 46.17 31.37 -6.68
N THR A 64 46.71 32.16 -7.63
CA THR A 64 46.86 33.60 -7.45
C THR A 64 45.59 34.33 -7.86
N MET A 65 45.23 35.36 -7.10
CA MET A 65 44.07 36.21 -7.41
C MET A 65 44.54 37.43 -8.17
N ALA A 66 44.03 37.66 -9.38
CA ALA A 66 44.31 38.89 -10.13
C ALA A 66 43.74 40.11 -9.41
N ASN A 67 42.53 39.98 -8.84
CA ASN A 67 41.85 41.01 -8.08
C ASN A 67 41.27 40.42 -6.79
N ALA A 68 42.09 40.32 -5.73
CA ALA A 68 41.67 39.76 -4.45
C ALA A 68 40.40 40.44 -3.87
N ALA A 69 40.23 41.75 -4.09
CA ALA A 69 39.07 42.52 -3.66
C ALA A 69 37.76 42.14 -4.38
N ALA A 70 37.83 41.61 -5.60
CA ALA A 70 36.66 41.25 -6.39
C ALA A 70 36.37 39.73 -6.39
N ASP A 71 37.42 38.91 -6.35
CA ASP A 71 37.34 37.45 -6.47
C ASP A 71 37.16 36.75 -5.11
N GLY A 72 37.80 37.26 -4.05
CA GLY A 72 37.73 36.71 -2.70
C GLY A 72 36.29 36.65 -2.15
N PRO A 73 35.52 37.76 -2.17
CA PRO A 73 34.14 37.75 -1.71
C PRO A 73 33.24 36.74 -2.44
N ARG A 74 33.51 36.43 -3.72
CA ARG A 74 32.71 35.47 -4.49
C ARG A 74 32.89 34.04 -3.99
N LEU A 75 34.12 33.62 -3.71
CA LEU A 75 34.41 32.30 -3.15
C LEU A 75 33.75 32.14 -1.78
N VAL A 76 33.87 33.17 -0.92
CA VAL A 76 33.21 33.18 0.39
C VAL A 76 31.70 33.04 0.26
N VAL A 77 31.06 33.77 -0.67
CA VAL A 77 29.61 33.66 -0.91
C VAL A 77 29.24 32.25 -1.40
N ILE A 78 30.01 31.65 -2.31
CA ILE A 78 29.77 30.29 -2.81
C ILE A 78 29.92 29.26 -1.68
N PHE A 79 30.95 29.38 -0.86
CA PHE A 79 31.16 28.49 0.28
C PHE A 79 30.01 28.57 1.28
N LEU A 80 29.64 29.78 1.71
CA LEU A 80 28.55 30.00 2.67
C LEU A 80 27.20 29.52 2.11
N SER A 81 26.90 29.83 0.85
CA SER A 81 25.67 29.35 0.19
C SER A 81 25.66 27.82 0.02
N GLY A 82 26.81 27.20 -0.26
CA GLY A 82 26.98 25.75 -0.29
C GLY A 82 26.68 25.10 1.07
N LEU A 83 27.18 25.67 2.17
CA LEU A 83 26.86 25.22 3.53
C LEU A 83 25.36 25.33 3.84
N ILE A 84 24.72 26.42 3.41
CA ILE A 84 23.25 26.60 3.55
C ILE A 84 22.50 25.50 2.79
N VAL A 85 22.91 25.20 1.55
CA VAL A 85 22.31 24.12 0.74
C VAL A 85 22.47 22.76 1.44
N ILE A 86 23.66 22.46 1.97
CA ILE A 86 23.92 21.20 2.71
C ILE A 86 23.04 21.12 3.95
N PHE A 87 22.94 22.21 4.73
CA PHE A 87 22.10 22.27 5.92
C PHE A 87 20.63 22.03 5.58
N LEU A 88 20.10 22.76 4.59
CA LEU A 88 18.70 22.64 4.18
C LEU A 88 18.38 21.24 3.64
N ALA A 89 19.26 20.68 2.81
CA ALA A 89 19.11 19.32 2.28
C ALA A 89 19.12 18.27 3.41
N SER A 90 19.98 18.45 4.41
CA SER A 90 20.09 17.54 5.56
C SER A 90 18.86 17.63 6.46
N ALA A 91 18.36 18.84 6.72
CA ALA A 91 17.14 19.07 7.47
C ALA A 91 15.93 18.46 6.75
N PHE A 92 15.80 18.69 5.45
CA PHE A 92 14.74 18.10 4.62
C PHE A 92 14.79 16.57 4.64
N ARG A 93 15.97 15.98 4.44
CA ARG A 93 16.15 14.52 4.49
C ARG A 93 15.78 13.96 5.87
N GLY A 94 16.14 14.66 6.95
CA GLY A 94 15.77 14.30 8.31
C GLY A 94 14.24 14.29 8.51
N ALA A 95 13.56 15.34 8.04
CA ALA A 95 12.11 15.48 8.12
C ALA A 95 11.36 14.42 7.30
N VAL A 96 11.82 14.12 6.08
CA VAL A 96 11.21 13.07 5.24
C VAL A 96 11.36 11.70 5.90
N ARG A 97 12.54 11.40 6.48
CA ARG A 97 12.78 10.14 7.17
C ARG A 97 11.94 10.00 8.44
N SER A 98 11.78 11.06 9.23
CA SER A 98 10.92 11.02 10.42
C SER A 98 9.45 10.84 10.05
N ALA A 99 8.96 11.56 9.04
CA ALA A 99 7.61 11.39 8.52
C ALA A 99 7.36 9.96 8.00
N ALA A 100 8.30 9.40 7.25
CA ALA A 100 8.21 8.02 6.77
C ALA A 100 8.20 7.00 7.92
N ARG A 101 9.04 7.20 8.95
CA ARG A 101 9.06 6.34 10.15
C ARG A 101 7.74 6.39 10.92
N LEU A 102 7.18 7.58 11.11
CA LEU A 102 5.90 7.75 11.80
C LEU A 102 4.77 7.05 11.04
N ARG A 103 4.73 7.23 9.71
CA ARG A 103 3.75 6.54 8.85
C ARG A 103 3.87 5.02 8.96
N ASN A 104 5.09 4.49 8.90
CA ASN A 104 5.31 3.05 9.01
C ASN A 104 4.92 2.51 10.40
N ALA A 105 5.19 3.26 11.46
CA ALA A 105 4.76 2.90 12.81
C ALA A 105 3.22 2.86 12.92
N GLN A 106 2.52 3.86 12.37
CA GLN A 106 1.06 3.91 12.34
C GLN A 106 0.45 2.73 11.55
N LEU A 107 1.06 2.36 10.41
CA LEU A 107 0.63 1.20 9.63
C LEU A 107 0.81 -0.10 10.44
N SER A 108 1.96 -0.28 11.07
CA SER A 108 2.23 -1.45 11.91
C SER A 108 1.26 -1.56 13.10
N GLU A 109 0.93 -0.45 13.74
CA GLU A 109 -0.05 -0.42 14.83
C GLU A 109 -1.45 -0.78 14.35
N ARG A 110 -1.86 -0.23 13.20
CA ARG A 110 -3.13 -0.59 12.56
C ARG A 110 -3.22 -2.08 12.25
N ASP A 111 -2.18 -2.66 11.65
CA ASP A 111 -2.15 -4.09 11.34
C ASP A 111 -2.27 -4.95 12.60
N LEU A 112 -1.60 -4.57 13.69
CA LEU A 112 -1.70 -5.27 14.97
C LEU A 112 -3.13 -5.18 15.53
N LEU A 113 -3.73 -4.00 15.54
CA LEU A 113 -5.11 -3.80 16.00
C LEU A 113 -6.11 -4.61 15.18
N LEU A 114 -5.94 -4.66 13.86
CA LEU A 114 -6.78 -5.47 12.99
C LEU A 114 -6.68 -6.97 13.31
N ARG A 115 -5.45 -7.49 13.51
CA ARG A 115 -5.26 -8.89 13.92
C ARG A 115 -5.89 -9.19 15.27
N GLU A 116 -5.82 -8.27 16.23
CA GLU A 116 -6.45 -8.43 17.54
C GLU A 116 -7.98 -8.46 17.43
N ILE A 117 -8.57 -7.60 16.59
CA ILE A 117 -10.01 -7.62 16.30
C ILE A 117 -10.40 -8.96 15.68
N GLU A 118 -9.67 -9.45 14.68
CA GLU A 118 -9.95 -10.76 14.06
C GLU A 118 -9.90 -11.90 15.08
N HIS A 119 -8.87 -11.91 15.93
CA HIS A 119 -8.72 -12.91 16.98
C HIS A 119 -9.90 -12.86 17.96
N ARG A 120 -10.33 -11.67 18.39
CA ARG A 120 -11.49 -11.50 19.26
C ARG A 120 -12.80 -11.89 18.59
N THR A 121 -12.98 -11.56 17.31
CA THR A 121 -14.17 -11.95 16.55
C THR A 121 -14.26 -13.47 16.43
N LYS A 122 -13.14 -14.17 16.16
CA LYS A 122 -13.09 -15.64 16.19
C LYS A 122 -13.46 -16.19 17.56
N ASN A 123 -12.94 -15.60 18.64
CA ASN A 123 -13.28 -15.99 20.01
C ASN A 123 -14.77 -15.78 20.32
N ASN A 124 -15.36 -14.68 19.86
CA ASN A 124 -16.79 -14.41 20.03
C ASN A 124 -17.65 -15.45 19.31
N PHE A 125 -17.33 -15.78 18.05
CA PHE A 125 -18.02 -16.84 17.32
C PHE A 125 -17.88 -18.20 18.00
N ALA A 126 -16.69 -18.55 18.52
CA ALA A 126 -16.47 -19.78 19.25
C ALA A 126 -17.31 -19.84 20.55
N MET A 127 -17.37 -18.74 21.30
CA MET A 127 -18.18 -18.65 22.53
C MET A 127 -19.67 -18.82 22.24
N VAL A 128 -20.21 -18.07 21.26
CA VAL A 128 -21.63 -18.17 20.89
C VAL A 128 -21.95 -19.56 20.35
N SER A 129 -21.07 -20.15 19.55
CA SER A 129 -21.23 -21.53 19.06
C SER A 129 -21.28 -22.53 20.23
N GLY A 130 -20.40 -22.38 21.23
CA GLY A 130 -20.41 -23.23 22.42
C GLY A 130 -21.71 -23.12 23.23
N LEU A 131 -22.25 -21.91 23.39
CA LEU A 131 -23.52 -21.69 24.08
C LEU A 131 -24.69 -22.35 23.34
N ILE A 132 -24.76 -22.16 22.01
CA ILE A 132 -25.84 -22.73 21.19
C ILE A 132 -25.73 -24.25 21.15
N ASP A 133 -24.53 -24.82 21.07
CA ASP A 133 -24.33 -26.26 21.15
C ASP A 133 -24.78 -26.83 22.50
N MET A 134 -24.51 -26.11 23.59
CA MET A 134 -24.99 -26.48 24.91
C MET A 134 -26.52 -26.49 25.00
N GLN A 135 -27.20 -25.49 24.42
CA GLN A 135 -28.66 -25.44 24.35
C GLN A 135 -29.22 -26.55 23.47
N ARG A 136 -28.56 -26.86 22.35
CA ARG A 136 -28.94 -27.97 21.46
C ARG A 136 -28.91 -29.31 22.18
N ARG A 137 -27.85 -29.58 22.96
CA ARG A 137 -27.71 -30.82 23.73
C ARG A 137 -28.75 -30.96 24.85
N ARG A 138 -29.27 -29.84 25.37
CA ARG A 138 -30.32 -29.81 26.41
C ARG A 138 -31.74 -29.83 25.87
N ALA A 139 -31.94 -29.62 24.57
CA ALA A 139 -33.28 -29.61 23.98
C ALA A 139 -33.81 -31.05 23.87
N ASP A 140 -35.04 -31.29 24.31
CA ASP A 140 -35.70 -32.60 24.19
C ASP A 140 -36.43 -32.77 22.84
N ASN A 141 -36.81 -31.66 22.19
CA ASN A 141 -37.52 -31.66 20.91
C ASN A 141 -36.54 -31.72 19.73
N GLU A 142 -36.67 -32.73 18.87
CA GLU A 142 -35.86 -32.91 17.65
C GLU A 142 -36.00 -31.75 16.64
N GLU A 143 -37.15 -31.09 16.57
CA GLU A 143 -37.34 -29.91 15.73
C GLU A 143 -36.49 -28.73 16.22
N VAL A 144 -36.39 -28.55 17.54
CA VAL A 144 -35.55 -27.53 18.17
C VAL A 144 -34.06 -27.85 17.98
N LYS A 145 -33.66 -29.12 18.11
CA LYS A 145 -32.28 -29.55 17.81
C LYS A 145 -31.90 -29.29 16.36
N THR A 146 -32.82 -29.54 15.44
CA THR A 146 -32.61 -29.30 14.01
C THR A 146 -32.46 -27.81 13.71
N ALA A 147 -33.32 -26.97 14.29
CA ALA A 147 -33.23 -25.51 14.17
C ALA A 147 -31.89 -24.97 14.73
N LEU A 148 -31.47 -25.40 15.92
CA LEU A 148 -30.21 -24.98 16.54
C LEU A 148 -28.98 -25.47 15.76
N THR A 149 -29.04 -26.65 15.15
CA THR A 149 -28.00 -27.14 14.24
C THR A 149 -27.89 -26.26 12.99
N GLY A 150 -29.02 -25.75 12.48
CA GLY A 150 -29.02 -24.74 11.41
C GLY A 150 -28.37 -23.42 11.83
N VAL A 151 -28.60 -22.96 13.06
CA VAL A 151 -27.96 -21.74 13.59
C VAL A 151 -26.45 -21.91 13.77
N LEU A 152 -25.99 -23.06 14.28
CA LEU A 152 -24.56 -23.37 14.38
C LEU A 152 -23.86 -23.33 13.03
N ALA A 153 -24.46 -23.92 11.99
CA ALA A 153 -23.91 -23.90 10.63
C ALA A 153 -23.77 -22.46 10.08
N ARG A 154 -24.74 -21.58 10.37
CA ARG A 154 -24.69 -20.16 9.99
C ARG A 154 -23.59 -19.39 10.70
N ILE A 155 -23.38 -19.63 11.99
CA ILE A 155 -22.31 -18.96 12.74
C ILE A 155 -20.93 -19.42 12.27
N GLU A 156 -20.78 -20.70 11.94
CA GLU A 156 -19.55 -21.21 11.37
C GLU A 156 -19.28 -20.59 9.98
N SER A 157 -20.33 -20.43 9.17
CA SER A 157 -20.31 -19.67 7.92
C SER A 157 -19.87 -18.21 8.13
N PHE A 158 -20.45 -17.50 9.12
CA PHE A 158 -20.06 -16.13 9.52
C PHE A 158 -18.59 -16.04 9.89
N SER A 159 -18.09 -16.98 10.69
CA SER A 159 -16.70 -17.02 11.13
C SER A 159 -15.72 -17.21 9.95
N ARG A 160 -16.04 -18.11 9.02
CA ARG A 160 -15.22 -18.38 7.84
C ARG A 160 -15.21 -17.20 6.86
N ALA A 161 -16.38 -16.63 6.55
CA ALA A 161 -16.49 -15.47 5.66
C ALA A 161 -15.74 -14.24 6.23
N HIS A 162 -15.88 -13.97 7.53
CA HIS A 162 -15.16 -12.87 8.18
C HIS A 162 -13.63 -13.04 8.12
N THR A 163 -13.13 -14.28 8.11
CA THR A 163 -11.69 -14.54 8.04
C THR A 163 -11.12 -14.35 6.63
N HIS A 164 -11.89 -14.64 5.57
CA HIS A 164 -11.40 -14.61 4.19
C HIS A 164 -11.22 -13.19 3.61
N LEU A 165 -12.08 -12.24 3.99
CA LEU A 165 -12.06 -10.86 3.45
C LEU A 165 -10.87 -10.01 3.91
N HIS A 166 -10.15 -10.43 4.95
CA HIS A 166 -9.06 -9.65 5.53
C HIS A 166 -7.69 -9.91 4.90
N HIS A 167 -7.57 -10.90 4.00
CA HIS A 167 -6.30 -11.22 3.33
C HIS A 167 -6.05 -10.44 2.03
N ALA A 168 -7.03 -9.67 1.54
CA ALA A 168 -6.83 -8.74 0.44
C ALA A 168 -6.36 -7.39 0.98
N GLY A 169 -5.05 -7.13 0.90
CA GLY A 169 -4.37 -5.93 1.42
C GLY A 169 -4.69 -4.60 0.69
N GLY A 170 -5.96 -4.36 0.36
CA GLY A 170 -6.48 -3.14 -0.26
C GLY A 170 -7.46 -2.39 0.66
N ASP A 171 -7.87 -1.21 0.21
CA ASP A 171 -8.71 -0.26 0.95
C ASP A 171 -9.86 -0.95 1.72
N VAL A 172 -9.85 -0.80 3.05
CA VAL A 172 -10.56 -1.64 4.02
C VAL A 172 -12.10 -1.64 3.81
N SER A 173 -12.63 -0.67 3.07
CA SER A 173 -14.06 -0.44 2.88
C SER A 173 -14.66 -1.05 1.62
N ALA A 174 -13.85 -1.51 0.66
CA ALA A 174 -14.33 -1.85 -0.68
C ALA A 174 -13.84 -3.25 -1.11
N VAL A 175 -14.78 -4.08 -1.56
CA VAL A 175 -14.53 -5.46 -1.97
C VAL A 175 -14.81 -5.61 -3.46
N GLU A 176 -13.83 -6.09 -4.21
CA GLU A 176 -14.00 -6.50 -5.60
C GLU A 176 -14.75 -7.84 -5.63
N MET A 177 -16.02 -7.80 -6.04
CA MET A 177 -16.92 -8.94 -5.90
C MET A 177 -16.54 -10.12 -6.79
N ARG A 178 -15.96 -9.87 -7.97
CA ARG A 178 -15.49 -10.96 -8.85
C ARG A 178 -14.47 -11.84 -8.14
N ASN A 179 -13.37 -11.23 -7.68
CA ASN A 179 -12.29 -11.92 -6.97
C ASN A 179 -12.82 -12.61 -5.71
N TYR A 180 -13.64 -11.90 -4.92
CA TYR A 180 -14.22 -12.45 -3.70
C TYR A 180 -15.10 -13.69 -3.93
N ILE A 181 -15.97 -13.66 -4.95
CA ILE A 181 -16.86 -14.79 -5.27
C ILE A 181 -16.07 -15.98 -5.82
N THR A 182 -15.04 -15.72 -6.64
CA THR A 182 -14.16 -16.78 -7.16
C THR A 182 -13.40 -17.47 -6.03
N ASP A 183 -12.73 -16.71 -5.15
CA ASP A 183 -12.00 -17.26 -3.99
C ASP A 183 -12.93 -18.05 -3.05
N LEU A 184 -14.13 -17.50 -2.79
CA LEU A 184 -15.14 -18.18 -1.98
C LEU A 184 -15.60 -19.48 -2.64
N GLY A 185 -15.81 -19.48 -3.96
CA GLY A 185 -16.18 -20.67 -4.72
C GLY A 185 -15.14 -21.78 -4.64
N GLU A 186 -13.86 -21.45 -4.82
CA GLU A 186 -12.76 -22.40 -4.68
C GLU A 186 -12.67 -22.98 -3.26
N ALA A 187 -12.78 -22.13 -2.24
CA ALA A 187 -12.76 -22.55 -0.85
C ALA A 187 -13.95 -23.47 -0.53
N LEU A 188 -15.14 -23.20 -1.07
CA LEU A 188 -16.32 -24.04 -0.92
C LEU A 188 -16.16 -25.38 -1.64
N ALA A 189 -15.62 -25.39 -2.86
CA ALA A 189 -15.38 -26.63 -3.61
C ALA A 189 -14.42 -27.57 -2.86
N GLN A 190 -13.36 -27.02 -2.27
CA GLN A 190 -12.43 -27.78 -1.43
C GLN A 190 -13.08 -28.28 -0.14
N ALA A 191 -13.80 -27.41 0.57
CA ALA A 191 -14.40 -27.74 1.87
C ALA A 191 -15.56 -28.75 1.78
N LEU A 192 -16.30 -28.76 0.66
CA LEU A 192 -17.42 -29.66 0.45
C LEU A 192 -16.99 -31.04 -0.06
N THR A 193 -15.69 -31.26 -0.30
CA THR A 193 -15.10 -32.50 -0.81
C THR A 193 -15.93 -33.02 -1.99
N LEU A 194 -16.16 -32.17 -2.99
CA LEU A 194 -16.93 -32.51 -4.19
C LEU A 194 -16.17 -33.58 -5.01
N GLN A 195 -16.23 -34.83 -4.56
CA GLN A 195 -15.73 -36.00 -5.26
C GLN A 195 -16.84 -36.51 -6.18
N GLY A 196 -16.79 -36.08 -7.45
CA GLY A 196 -17.65 -36.56 -8.54
C GLY A 196 -18.99 -35.81 -8.67
N ASP A 197 -19.29 -35.39 -9.90
CA ASP A 197 -20.57 -34.84 -10.42
C ASP A 197 -21.06 -33.44 -9.99
N VAL A 198 -20.37 -32.70 -9.13
CA VAL A 198 -20.76 -31.31 -8.81
C VAL A 198 -19.74 -30.31 -9.34
N THR A 199 -20.15 -29.53 -10.33
CA THR A 199 -19.34 -28.44 -10.90
C THR A 199 -19.78 -27.11 -10.30
N LEU A 200 -18.86 -26.38 -9.67
CA LEU A 200 -19.12 -25.03 -9.17
C LEU A 200 -18.62 -24.03 -10.22
N SER A 201 -19.54 -23.28 -10.81
CA SER A 201 -19.23 -22.21 -11.77
C SER A 201 -19.66 -20.87 -11.17
N SER A 202 -18.78 -19.88 -11.23
CA SER A 202 -19.08 -18.52 -10.80
C SER A 202 -19.01 -17.56 -11.99
N ASP A 203 -20.11 -16.86 -12.25
CA ASP A 203 -20.15 -15.72 -13.17
C ASP A 203 -20.52 -14.48 -12.35
N ALA A 204 -19.60 -13.54 -12.26
CA ALA A 204 -19.72 -12.35 -11.43
C ALA A 204 -19.21 -11.12 -12.19
N ASP A 205 -19.97 -10.03 -12.18
CA ASP A 205 -19.55 -8.76 -12.77
C ASP A 205 -18.42 -8.09 -11.97
N ASP A 206 -17.61 -7.27 -12.64
CA ASP A 206 -16.62 -6.40 -11.99
C ASP A 206 -17.31 -5.25 -11.26
N THR A 207 -17.83 -5.58 -10.08
CA THR A 207 -18.50 -4.64 -9.19
C THR A 207 -17.72 -4.50 -7.89
N ILE A 208 -17.54 -3.26 -7.46
CA ILE A 208 -17.00 -2.94 -6.15
C ILE A 208 -18.19 -2.73 -5.20
N MET A 209 -18.17 -3.41 -4.06
CA MET A 209 -19.22 -3.29 -3.06
C MET A 209 -18.66 -3.06 -1.66
N ASP A 210 -19.46 -2.39 -0.84
CA ASP A 210 -19.14 -2.21 0.57
C ASP A 210 -19.00 -3.57 1.29
N ARG A 211 -18.06 -3.64 2.22
CA ARG A 211 -17.67 -4.85 2.95
C ARG A 211 -18.86 -5.56 3.59
N ASP A 212 -19.75 -4.84 4.26
CA ASP A 212 -20.86 -5.47 4.99
C ASP A 212 -21.82 -6.20 4.04
N ARG A 213 -22.02 -5.62 2.86
CA ARG A 213 -22.83 -6.23 1.80
C ARG A 213 -22.10 -7.43 1.18
N ALA A 214 -20.79 -7.34 0.97
CA ALA A 214 -20.00 -8.42 0.38
C ALA A 214 -19.99 -9.66 1.28
N VAL A 215 -19.77 -9.45 2.59
CA VAL A 215 -19.91 -10.47 3.64
C VAL A 215 -21.28 -11.12 3.55
N THR A 216 -22.36 -10.32 3.55
CA THR A 216 -23.74 -10.82 3.48
C THR A 216 -23.98 -11.71 2.26
N ILE A 217 -23.45 -11.33 1.09
CA ILE A 217 -23.53 -12.13 -0.14
C ILE A 217 -22.75 -13.43 0.00
N GLY A 218 -21.51 -13.40 0.48
CA GLY A 218 -20.72 -14.62 0.65
C GLY A 218 -21.37 -15.62 1.61
N LEU A 219 -22.13 -15.11 2.58
CA LEU A 219 -22.90 -15.94 3.51
C LEU A 219 -24.13 -16.56 2.87
N LEU A 220 -24.85 -15.80 2.05
CA LEU A 220 -25.94 -16.34 1.24
C LEU A 220 -25.42 -17.46 0.31
N ILE A 221 -24.29 -17.24 -0.35
CA ILE A 221 -23.66 -18.24 -1.21
C ILE A 221 -23.29 -19.51 -0.42
N ASN A 222 -22.64 -19.37 0.74
CA ASN A 222 -22.27 -20.54 1.55
C ASN A 222 -23.51 -21.32 2.04
N GLU A 223 -24.56 -20.63 2.51
CA GLU A 223 -25.80 -21.28 2.94
C GLU A 223 -26.51 -22.01 1.79
N LEU A 224 -26.54 -21.41 0.60
CA LEU A 224 -27.08 -22.03 -0.61
C LEU A 224 -26.28 -23.28 -0.96
N ALA A 225 -24.94 -23.20 -1.00
CA ALA A 225 -24.07 -24.33 -1.29
C ALA A 225 -24.26 -25.48 -0.29
N GLN A 226 -24.36 -25.18 1.01
CA GLN A 226 -24.62 -26.19 2.04
C GLN A 226 -26.00 -26.84 1.92
N ARG A 227 -27.03 -26.06 1.59
CA ARG A 227 -28.40 -26.58 1.37
C ARG A 227 -28.45 -27.50 0.15
N THR A 228 -27.81 -27.12 -0.95
CA THR A 228 -27.73 -27.92 -2.17
C THR A 228 -27.08 -29.28 -1.89
N ARG A 229 -25.97 -29.32 -1.13
CA ARG A 229 -25.33 -30.59 -0.74
C ARG A 229 -26.27 -31.50 0.06
N ARG A 230 -27.01 -30.94 1.02
CA ARG A 230 -27.97 -31.73 1.84
C ARG A 230 -29.14 -32.26 1.00
N GLY A 231 -29.57 -31.53 -0.02
CA GLY A 231 -30.65 -31.94 -0.94
C GLY A 231 -30.26 -33.04 -1.93
N GLN A 232 -28.97 -33.16 -2.27
CA GLN A 232 -28.48 -34.17 -3.23
C GLN A 232 -28.37 -35.59 -2.67
N SER A 233 -28.62 -35.84 -1.38
CA SER A 233 -28.56 -37.19 -0.79
C SER A 233 -29.70 -38.14 -1.19
N GLY A 234 -30.42 -37.89 -2.30
CA GLY A 234 -31.58 -38.72 -2.69
C GLY A 234 -31.97 -38.79 -4.16
N GLN A 235 -31.53 -37.89 -5.05
CA GLN A 235 -31.83 -37.94 -6.48
C GLN A 235 -30.83 -37.06 -7.24
N GLY A 236 -30.27 -37.57 -8.34
CA GLY A 236 -29.35 -36.83 -9.20
C GLY A 236 -30.01 -35.58 -9.76
N CYS A 237 -29.72 -34.43 -9.14
CA CYS A 237 -30.27 -33.14 -9.52
C CYS A 237 -29.10 -32.16 -9.65
N VAL A 238 -28.89 -31.67 -10.87
CA VAL A 238 -27.94 -30.60 -11.18
C VAL A 238 -28.55 -29.30 -10.64
N ALA A 239 -27.97 -28.77 -9.56
CA ALA A 239 -28.43 -27.53 -8.96
C ALA A 239 -27.65 -26.37 -9.55
N GLU A 240 -28.18 -25.76 -10.61
CA GLU A 240 -27.64 -24.53 -11.19
C GLU A 240 -28.16 -23.34 -10.35
N THR A 241 -27.27 -22.73 -9.57
CA THR A 241 -27.61 -21.56 -8.73
C THR A 241 -26.96 -20.32 -9.31
N ALA A 242 -27.65 -19.65 -10.25
CA ALA A 242 -27.18 -18.40 -10.83
C ALA A 242 -27.53 -17.22 -9.90
N LEU A 243 -26.51 -16.58 -9.31
CA LEU A 243 -26.67 -15.36 -8.52
C LEU A 243 -26.32 -14.13 -9.38
N ALA A 244 -27.29 -13.57 -10.09
CA ALA A 244 -27.10 -12.33 -10.83
C ALA A 244 -27.12 -11.13 -9.87
N LEU A 245 -25.99 -10.44 -9.71
CA LEU A 245 -25.88 -9.22 -8.91
C LEU A 245 -26.04 -7.99 -9.81
N THR A 246 -27.27 -7.53 -10.04
CA THR A 246 -27.49 -6.25 -10.73
C THR A 246 -27.18 -5.07 -9.79
N PRO A 247 -26.34 -4.10 -10.20
CA PRO A 247 -26.07 -2.92 -9.40
C PRO A 247 -27.36 -2.11 -9.18
N ALA A 248 -27.68 -1.82 -7.92
CA ALA A 248 -28.83 -0.99 -7.59
C ALA A 248 -28.58 0.45 -8.09
N ALA A 249 -29.41 0.91 -9.03
CA ALA A 249 -29.39 2.28 -9.54
C ALA A 249 -29.37 3.27 -8.36
N ARG A 250 -28.29 4.05 -8.28
CA ARG A 250 -28.11 5.12 -7.30
C ARG A 250 -29.28 6.11 -7.48
N LYS A 251 -30.24 6.12 -6.55
CA LYS A 251 -31.23 7.21 -6.46
C LYS A 251 -30.46 8.49 -6.18
N ALA A 252 -30.38 9.38 -7.16
CA ALA A 252 -29.95 10.75 -6.97
C ALA A 252 -30.98 11.44 -6.06
N ALA A 253 -30.51 11.92 -4.92
CA ALA A 253 -31.16 12.92 -4.08
C ALA A 253 -30.06 13.88 -3.60
#